data_AF-A0A4R0ZJP4-F1
#
_entry.id   AF-A0A4R0ZJP4-F1
#
_cell.length_a   1.000
_cell.length_b   1.000
_cell.length_c   1.000
_cell.angle_alpha   90.00
_cell.angle_beta   90.00
_cell.angle_gamma   90.00
#
_symmetry.space_group_name_H-M   'P 1'
#
loop_
_entity.id
_entity.type
_entity.pdbx_description
1 polymer ?
#
loop_
_entity_poly.entity_id
_entity_poly.type
_entity_poly.pdbx_seq_one_letter_code
_entity_poly.pdbx_strand_id
1 'polypeptide(L)' 'MKLKINGKEYSFKFGVKFIREIDKNIPLKREEIKFRLGLSAKVLPELKAGNVNTLANVLYYA' A
#
# COMPACT_ATOMS: atom_id res chain seq x y z
N MET A 1 -10.86 -1.46 -0.04
CA MET A 1 -10.22 -2.74 0.32
C MET A 1 -10.67 -3.13 1.71
N LYS A 2 -10.82 -4.43 2.00
CA LYS A 2 -11.13 -4.90 3.36
C LYS A 2 -9.90 -5.61 3.93
N LEU A 3 -9.45 -5.19 5.11
CA LEU A 3 -8.39 -5.85 5.87
C LEU A 3 -9.01 -6.51 7.09
N LYS A 4 -8.75 -7.81 7.27
CA LYS A 4 -9.16 -8.53 8.48
C LYS A 4 -8.01 -8.48 9.47
N ILE A 5 -8.16 -7.69 10.52
CA ILE A 5 -7.16 -7.55 11.59
C ILE A 5 -7.78 -8.16 12.85
N ASN A 6 -7.14 -9.18 13.42
CA ASN A 6 -7.59 -9.86 14.63
C ASN A 6 -9.09 -10.27 14.58
N GLY A 7 -9.53 -10.85 13.46
CA GLY A 7 -10.92 -11.29 13.29
C GLY A 7 -11.91 -10.18 12.89
N LYS A 8 -11.57 -8.90 13.05
CA LYS A 8 -12.43 -7.76 12.68
C LYS A 8 -12.13 -7.29 11.26
N GLU A 9 -13.19 -7.05 10.48
CA GLU A 9 -13.07 -6.44 9.15
C GLU A 9 -13.00 -4.92 9.24
N TYR A 10 -11.93 -4.35 8.70
CA TYR A 10 -11.76 -2.92 8.52
C TYR A 10 -11.88 -2.57 7.04
N SER A 11 -12.82 -1.68 6.71
CA SER A 11 -13.00 -1.19 5.35
C SER A 11 -12.17 0.07 5.13
N PHE A 12 -11.15 -0.05 4.29
CA PHE A 12 -10.27 1.03 3.90
C PHE A 12 -10.73 1.64 2.57
N LYS A 13 -10.98 2.96 2.59
CA LYS A 13 -11.24 3.77 1.39
C LYS A 13 -9.94 4.41 0.93
N PHE A 14 -9.30 3.81 -0.06
CA PHE A 14 -8.11 4.38 -0.65
C PHE A 14 -8.49 5.46 -1.66
N GLY A 15 -8.53 6.70 -1.19
CA GLY A 15 -8.71 7.87 -2.05
C GLY A 15 -7.46 8.20 -2.88
N VAL A 16 -7.60 9.11 -3.84
CA VAL A 16 -6.49 9.57 -4.71
C VAL A 16 -5.30 10.10 -3.90
N LYS A 17 -5.56 10.71 -2.73
CA LYS A 17 -4.53 11.19 -1.80
C LYS A 17 -3.68 10.04 -1.24
N PHE A 18 -4.32 8.95 -0.81
CA PHE A 18 -3.63 7.75 -0.29
C PHE A 18 -2.70 7.15 -1.35
N ILE A 19 -3.20 6.98 -2.58
CA ILE A 19 -2.40 6.44 -3.69
C ILE A 19 -1.19 7.33 -3.97
N ARG A 20 -1.38 8.66 -3.95
CA ARG A 20 -0.29 9.63 -4.12
C ARG A 20 0.75 9.56 -3.00
N GLU A 21 0.33 9.41 -1.75
CA GLU A 21 1.25 9.30 -0.62
C GLU A 21 2.04 7.98 -0.64
N ILE A 22 1.39 6.87 -0.99
CA ILE A 22 2.07 5.58 -1.19
C ILE A 22 3.08 5.65 -2.34
N ASP A 23 2.70 6.18 -3.50
CA ASP A 23 3.60 6.27 -4.67
C ASP A 23 4.80 7.20 -4.41
N LYS A 24 4.65 8.25 -3.60
CA LYS A 24 5.77 9.11 -3.19
C LYS A 24 6.76 8.40 -2.28
N ASN A 25 6.25 7.67 -1.28
CA ASN A 25 7.06 7.08 -0.22
C ASN A 25 7.55 5.66 -0.54
N ILE A 26 6.93 5.00 -1.53
CA ILE A 26 7.33 3.69 -2.04
C ILE A 26 7.66 3.81 -3.54
N PRO A 27 8.73 4.57 -3.90
CA PRO A 27 9.13 4.69 -5.29
C PRO A 27 9.73 3.37 -5.76
N LEU A 28 9.04 2.69 -6.67
CA LEU A 28 9.65 1.67 -7.50
C LEU A 28 10.53 2.38 -8.54
N LYS A 29 11.82 2.54 -8.24
CA LYS A 29 12.81 2.97 -9.24
C LYS A 29 13.29 1.73 -10.01
N ARG A 30 12.64 1.44 -11.14
CA ARG A 30 13.25 0.73 -12.27
C ARG A 30 13.19 1.69 -13.45
N GLU A 31 14.37 2.03 -13.96
CA GLU A 31 14.64 2.65 -15.28
C GLU A 31 13.58 3.63 -15.80
N GLU A 32 13.84 4.92 -15.59
CA GLU A 32 13.24 6.11 -16.23
C GLU A 32 11.70 6.29 -16.23
N ILE A 33 10.91 5.31 -15.85
CA ILE A 33 9.45 5.41 -15.83
C ILE A 33 8.97 5.29 -14.38
N LYS A 34 8.60 6.44 -13.79
CA LYS A 34 7.88 6.52 -12.51
C LYS A 34 6.44 6.02 -12.71
N PHE A 35 6.28 4.73 -12.92
CA PHE A 35 4.99 4.11 -12.94
C PHE A 35 4.39 4.18 -11.52
N ARG A 36 3.16 4.73 -11.43
CA ARG A 36 2.28 4.72 -10.25
C ARG A 36 1.77 3.31 -9.92
N LEU A 37 2.72 2.37 -9.86
CA LEU A 37 2.52 0.95 -9.62
C LEU A 37 3.09 0.54 -8.26
N GLY A 38 3.51 1.49 -7.41
CA GLY A 38 4.03 1.19 -6.06
C GLY A 38 3.02 0.39 -5.25
N LEU A 39 1.74 0.71 -5.41
CA LEU A 39 0.64 -0.01 -4.78
C LEU A 39 0.53 -1.47 -5.28
N SER A 40 0.45 -1.67 -6.59
CA SER A 40 0.16 -2.98 -7.19
C SER A 40 1.37 -3.90 -7.25
N ALA A 41 2.57 -3.37 -7.50
CA ALA A 41 3.78 -4.15 -7.69
C ALA A 41 4.59 -4.37 -6.40
N LYS A 42 4.36 -3.59 -5.34
CA LYS A 42 5.08 -3.75 -4.06
C LYS A 42 4.16 -3.89 -2.85
N VAL A 43 3.25 -2.94 -2.64
CA VAL A 43 2.39 -2.93 -1.43
C VAL A 43 1.47 -4.15 -1.39
N LEU A 44 0.74 -4.45 -2.47
CA LEU A 44 -0.18 -5.60 -2.49
C LEU A 44 0.54 -6.94 -2.30
N PRO A 45 1.66 -7.25 -2.99
CA PRO A 45 2.45 -8.45 -2.73
C PRO A 45 2.99 -8.54 -1.30
N GLU A 46 3.55 -7.46 -0.76
CA GLU A 46 4.10 -7.44 0.61
C GLU A 46 3.01 -7.63 1.68
N LEU A 47 1.82 -7.04 1.48
CA LEU A 47 0.68 -7.29 2.36
C LEU A 47 0.22 -8.75 2.31
N LYS A 48 0.19 -9.36 1.11
CA LYS A 48 -0.12 -10.79 0.95
C LYS A 48 0.94 -11.70 1.60
N ALA A 49 2.20 -11.27 1.58
CA ALA A 49 3.31 -11.96 2.24
C ALA A 49 3.34 -11.74 3.77
N GLY A 50 2.40 -10.97 4.35
CA GLY A 50 2.35 -10.72 5.78
C GLY A 50 3.40 -9.73 6.30
N ASN A 51 3.94 -8.86 5.43
CA ASN A 51 4.92 -7.86 5.83
C ASN A 51 4.28 -6.79 6.74
N VAL A 52 4.65 -6.82 8.02
CA VAL A 52 4.11 -5.92 9.06
C VAL A 52 4.52 -4.46 8.84
N ASN A 53 5.72 -4.20 8.29
CA ASN A 53 6.17 -2.83 8.00
C ASN A 53 5.31 -2.19 6.90
N THR A 54 5.01 -2.97 5.86
CA THR A 54 4.12 -2.52 4.77
C THR A 54 2.71 -2.28 5.28
N LEU A 55 2.20 -3.16 6.15
CA LEU A 55 0.90 -2.95 6.81
C LEU A 55 0.88 -1.67 7.65
N ALA A 56 1.91 -1.43 8.47
CA ALA A 56 2.01 -0.23 9.29
C ALA A 56 2.00 1.05 8.44
N ASN A 57 2.74 1.07 7.33
CA ASN A 57 2.74 2.19 6.39
C ASN A 57 1.36 2.40 5.75
N VAL A 58 0.70 1.33 5.31
CA VAL A 58 -0.65 1.43 4.73
C VAL A 58 -1.65 1.95 5.75
N LEU A 59 -1.58 1.51 7.01
CA LEU A 59 -2.44 2.00 8.08
C LEU A 59 -2.16 3.46 8.45
N TYR A 60 -0.89 3.89 8.39
CA TYR A 60 -0.49 5.27 8.69
C TYR A 60 -1.02 6.27 7.65
N TYR A 61 -1.01 5.89 6.37
CA TYR A 61 -1.44 6.77 5.28
C TYR A 61 -2.94 6.69 4.97
N ALA A 62 -3.64 5.66 5.47
CA ALA A 62 -5.06 5.40 5.21
C ALA A 62 -6.00 6.29 6.02
#